data_AF-A0A0B5APN6-F1
#
_entry.id   AF-A0A0B5APN6-F1
#
_cell.length_a   1.000
_cell.length_b   1.000
_cell.length_c   1.000
_cell.angle_alpha   90.00
_cell.angle_beta   90.00
_cell.angle_gamma   90.00
#
_symmetry.space_group_name_H-M   'P 1'
#
loop_
_entity.id
_entity.type
_entity.pdbx_description
1 polymer ?
#
loop_
_entity_poly.entity_id
_entity_poly.type
_entity_poly.pdbx_seq_one_letter_code
_entity_poly.pdbx_strand_id
1 'polypeptide(L)'
;MFNKKLFSSLLTEIKSKQSLNEYARQSGVSAAYISKLIRELNDSPPSPEIIKKLSLNYIGMYKQLMAAAGHIAPFDEDYVIQAKIKYILEKKPELDSKNFGYFKHGYYKLSPEEITELDQYIESSSTEQIESYLDELRKLIMKNQDISEVKENEDTVGYKISDPKEDKKIRTIAAHIDDDVTEEELKDIMNYIEFLKNKRK
;
A
#
# COMPACT_ATOMS: atom_id res chain seq x y z
N MET A 1 -8.07 0.92 11.67
CA MET A 1 -6.96 1.47 12.50
C MET A 1 -5.77 1.72 11.58
N PHE A 2 -5.10 2.87 11.69
CA PHE A 2 -3.96 3.22 10.82
C PHE A 2 -2.69 2.49 11.27
N ASN A 3 -2.13 1.64 10.40
CA ASN A 3 -0.86 0.95 10.63
C ASN A 3 0.31 1.78 10.10
N LYS A 4 0.85 2.67 10.94
CA LYS A 4 1.93 3.60 10.59
C LYS A 4 3.21 2.91 10.12
N LYS A 5 3.58 1.80 10.76
CA LYS A 5 4.79 1.03 10.45
C LYS A 5 4.73 0.44 9.05
N LEU A 6 3.64 -0.27 8.76
CA LEU A 6 3.42 -0.85 7.43
C LEU A 6 3.34 0.25 6.35
N PHE A 7 2.64 1.35 6.65
CA PHE A 7 2.56 2.47 5.71
C PHE A 7 3.95 3.08 5.43
N SER A 8 4.76 3.28 6.47
CA SER A 8 6.13 3.76 6.35
C SER A 8 7.03 2.82 5.53
N SER A 9 6.95 1.50 5.77
CA SER A 9 7.76 0.54 5.03
C SER A 9 7.44 0.53 3.54
N LEU A 10 6.16 0.65 3.19
CA LEU A 10 5.70 0.75 1.79
C LEU A 10 6.23 2.03 1.11
N LEU A 11 6.16 3.18 1.78
CA LEU A 11 6.73 4.42 1.24
C LEU A 11 8.26 4.35 1.12
N THR A 12 8.93 3.69 2.05
CA THR A 12 10.39 3.53 2.04
C THR A 12 10.85 2.67 0.87
N GLU A 13 10.07 1.66 0.48
CA GLU A 13 10.32 0.89 -0.75
C GLU A 13 10.20 1.75 -2.01
N ILE A 14 9.14 2.55 -2.12
CA ILE A 14 8.98 3.44 -3.27
C ILE A 14 10.17 4.42 -3.33
N LYS A 15 10.53 4.97 -2.17
CA LYS A 15 11.67 5.86 -2.02
C LYS A 15 13.00 5.16 -2.28
N SER A 16 13.19 3.87 -2.01
CA SER A 16 14.51 3.23 -2.21
C SER A 16 14.93 3.21 -3.69
N LYS A 17 13.97 3.34 -4.61
CA LYS A 17 14.17 3.41 -6.06
C LYS A 17 14.54 4.82 -6.56
N GLN A 18 14.50 5.85 -5.70
CA GLN A 18 14.69 7.25 -6.09
C GLN A 18 15.12 8.15 -4.92
N SER A 19 15.37 9.44 -5.15
CA SER A 19 15.56 10.37 -4.04
C SER A 19 14.21 10.77 -3.44
N LEU A 20 14.19 11.25 -2.18
CA LEU A 20 12.96 11.78 -1.57
C LEU A 20 12.37 12.94 -2.39
N ASN A 21 13.22 13.82 -2.91
CA ASN A 21 12.81 14.96 -3.72
C ASN A 21 12.21 14.52 -5.06
N GLU A 22 12.79 13.50 -5.68
CA GLU A 22 12.25 12.94 -6.93
C GLU A 22 10.90 12.25 -6.68
N TYR A 23 10.78 11.52 -5.57
CA TYR A 23 9.51 10.91 -5.17
C TYR A 23 8.42 11.96 -4.92
N ALA A 24 8.75 13.03 -4.20
CA ALA A 24 7.86 14.17 -3.99
C ALA A 24 7.41 14.81 -5.32
N ARG A 25 8.37 15.03 -6.23
CA ARG A 25 8.11 15.60 -7.56
C ARG A 25 7.16 14.72 -8.38
N GLN A 26 7.37 13.41 -8.38
CA GLN A 26 6.56 12.47 -9.16
C GLN A 26 5.15 12.27 -8.59
N SER A 27 5.04 12.18 -7.26
CA SER A 27 3.75 11.99 -6.58
C SER A 27 2.93 13.29 -6.55
N GLY A 28 3.58 14.46 -6.64
CA GLY A 28 2.93 15.74 -6.41
C GLY A 28 2.58 15.98 -4.94
N VAL A 29 3.22 15.25 -4.02
CA VAL A 29 3.08 15.38 -2.57
C VAL A 29 4.36 15.99 -2.01
N SER A 30 4.25 16.87 -1.01
CA SER A 30 5.43 17.57 -0.47
C SER A 30 6.45 16.61 0.16
N ALA A 31 7.75 16.87 -0.06
CA ALA A 31 8.83 16.04 0.50
C ALA A 31 8.81 16.01 2.03
N ALA A 32 8.40 17.12 2.66
CA ALA A 32 8.23 17.21 4.10
C ALA A 32 7.12 16.26 4.60
N TYR A 33 5.97 16.23 3.93
CA TYR A 33 4.87 15.34 4.31
C TYR A 33 5.22 13.86 4.11
N ILE A 34 5.84 13.50 2.97
CA ILE A 34 6.35 12.14 2.74
C ILE A 34 7.35 11.75 3.82
N SER A 35 8.25 12.66 4.21
CA SER A 35 9.23 12.44 5.28
C SER A 35 8.58 12.22 6.65
N LYS A 36 7.48 12.92 6.97
CA LYS A 36 6.72 12.69 8.20
C LYS A 36 6.08 11.30 8.22
N LEU A 37 5.49 10.88 7.09
CA LEU A 37 4.87 9.55 6.96
C LEU A 37 5.91 8.43 7.09
N ILE A 38 7.07 8.56 6.46
CA ILE A 38 8.19 7.61 6.58
C ILE A 38 8.75 7.55 8.02
N ARG A 39 8.73 8.68 8.75
CA ARG A 39 9.18 8.72 10.15
C ARG A 39 8.08 8.38 11.16
N GLU A 40 6.92 7.93 10.69
CA GLU A 40 5.76 7.55 11.52
C GLU A 40 5.22 8.70 12.41
N LEU A 41 5.49 9.96 12.03
CA LEU A 41 5.14 11.15 12.80
C LEU A 41 3.69 11.61 12.57
N ASN A 42 2.96 10.98 11.64
CA ASN A 42 1.57 11.34 11.37
C ASN A 42 0.62 10.46 12.20
N ASP A 43 -0.28 11.07 12.96
CA ASP A 43 -1.28 10.34 13.76
C ASP A 43 -2.48 9.89 12.95
N SER A 44 -2.86 10.67 11.94
CA SER A 44 -3.96 10.37 11.04
C SER A 44 -3.48 9.70 9.75
N PRO A 45 -4.23 8.76 9.17
CA PRO A 45 -3.92 8.23 7.85
C PRO A 45 -4.11 9.31 6.77
N PRO A 46 -3.29 9.36 5.70
CA PRO A 46 -3.57 10.20 4.53
C PRO A 46 -4.87 9.79 3.84
N SER A 47 -5.53 10.70 3.13
CA SER A 47 -6.74 10.36 2.38
C SER A 47 -6.49 9.40 1.20
N PRO A 48 -7.53 8.73 0.67
CA PRO A 48 -7.41 7.88 -0.51
C PRO A 48 -6.84 8.60 -1.74
N GLU A 49 -7.07 9.91 -1.90
CA GLU A 49 -6.52 10.69 -3.00
C GLU A 49 -5.01 10.87 -2.86
N ILE A 50 -4.55 11.24 -1.65
CA ILE A 50 -3.11 11.33 -1.35
C ILE A 50 -2.45 9.96 -1.50
N ILE A 51 -3.08 8.89 -1.03
CA ILE A 51 -2.56 7.53 -1.18
C ILE A 51 -2.39 7.14 -2.66
N LYS A 52 -3.34 7.53 -3.51
CA LYS A 52 -3.24 7.31 -4.97
C LYS A 52 -2.05 8.06 -5.59
N LYS A 53 -1.77 9.27 -5.11
CA LYS A 53 -0.58 10.04 -5.52
C LYS A 53 0.71 9.38 -5.06
N LEU A 54 0.76 8.95 -3.79
CA LEU A 54 1.91 8.28 -3.18
C LEU A 54 2.20 6.91 -3.81
N SER A 55 1.18 6.14 -4.18
CA SER A 55 1.39 4.80 -4.77
C SER A 55 2.16 4.84 -6.09
N LEU A 56 2.16 5.99 -6.76
CA LEU A 56 2.59 6.13 -8.15
C LEU A 56 1.87 5.08 -9.03
N ASN A 57 2.38 4.82 -10.23
CA ASN A 57 1.89 3.76 -11.11
C ASN A 57 2.47 2.38 -10.74
N TYR A 58 2.90 2.17 -9.48
CA TYR A 58 3.36 0.86 -9.03
C TYR A 58 2.18 -0.08 -8.82
N ILE A 59 2.20 -1.21 -9.54
CA ILE A 59 1.16 -2.24 -9.49
C ILE A 59 1.01 -2.74 -8.03
N GLY A 60 -0.22 -2.77 -7.53
CA GLY A 60 -0.56 -3.28 -6.19
C GLY A 60 -0.31 -2.31 -5.03
N MET A 61 0.55 -1.30 -5.20
CA MET A 61 0.97 -0.37 -4.15
C MET A 61 -0.19 0.44 -3.56
N TYR A 62 -1.11 0.90 -4.42
CA TYR A 62 -2.29 1.65 -3.98
C TYR A 62 -3.13 0.87 -2.97
N LYS A 63 -3.44 -0.40 -3.27
CA LYS A 63 -4.23 -1.25 -2.36
C LYS A 63 -3.49 -1.48 -1.04
N GLN A 64 -2.17 -1.67 -1.08
CA GLN A 64 -1.38 -1.88 0.13
C GLN A 64 -1.39 -0.66 1.05
N LEU A 65 -1.19 0.53 0.48
CA LEU A 65 -1.26 1.78 1.23
C LEU A 65 -2.69 2.06 1.76
N MET A 66 -3.73 1.75 0.99
CA MET A 66 -5.13 1.89 1.43
C MET A 66 -5.45 0.97 2.62
N ALA A 67 -4.98 -0.27 2.59
CA ALA A 67 -5.15 -1.23 3.68
C ALA A 67 -4.36 -0.78 4.92
N ALA A 68 -3.09 -0.39 4.74
CA ALA A 68 -2.25 0.12 5.83
C ALA A 68 -2.83 1.40 6.46
N ALA A 69 -3.42 2.29 5.65
CA ALA A 69 -4.14 3.47 6.10
C ALA A 69 -5.47 3.16 6.83
N GLY A 70 -5.98 1.94 6.69
CA GLY A 70 -7.25 1.51 7.27
C GLY A 70 -8.49 1.99 6.50
N HIS A 71 -8.34 2.37 5.23
CA HIS A 71 -9.45 2.76 4.34
C HIS A 71 -10.15 1.56 3.71
N ILE A 72 -9.45 0.44 3.60
CA ILE A 72 -10.02 -0.84 3.18
C ILE A 72 -9.65 -1.89 4.22
N ALA A 73 -10.39 -3.00 4.22
CA ALA A 73 -10.00 -4.16 4.99
C ALA A 73 -8.55 -4.55 4.62
N PRO A 74 -7.76 -5.02 5.60
CA PRO A 74 -6.50 -5.70 5.32
C PRO A 74 -6.75 -6.76 4.24
N PHE A 75 -5.73 -7.03 3.43
CA PHE A 75 -5.82 -8.15 2.50
C PHE A 75 -6.29 -9.38 3.27
N ASP A 76 -7.22 -10.13 2.67
CA ASP A 76 -7.68 -11.42 3.22
C ASP A 76 -6.49 -12.21 3.76
N GLU A 77 -6.70 -12.91 4.88
CA GLU A 77 -5.64 -13.72 5.52
C GLU A 77 -4.97 -14.64 4.49
N ASP A 78 -5.73 -15.12 3.52
CA ASP A 78 -5.27 -15.90 2.38
C ASP A 78 -4.14 -15.23 1.59
N TYR A 79 -4.19 -13.91 1.38
CA TYR A 79 -3.15 -13.18 0.67
C TYR A 79 -1.87 -13.07 1.49
N VAL A 80 -1.99 -12.88 2.81
CA VAL A 80 -0.83 -12.88 3.72
C VAL A 80 -0.18 -14.24 3.71
N ILE A 81 -0.98 -15.30 3.85
CA ILE A 81 -0.51 -16.68 3.85
C ILE A 81 0.17 -17.02 2.51
N GLN A 82 -0.42 -16.61 1.38
CA GLN A 82 0.19 -16.77 0.05
C GLN A 82 1.55 -16.06 -0.06
N ALA A 83 1.67 -14.85 0.48
CA ALA A 83 2.94 -14.13 0.48
C ALA A 83 4.01 -14.81 1.35
N LYS A 84 3.63 -15.36 2.52
CA LYS A 84 4.53 -16.15 3.38
C LYS A 84 5.04 -17.41 2.66
N ILE A 85 4.11 -18.18 2.06
CA ILE A 85 4.47 -19.38 1.27
C ILE A 85 5.45 -19.01 0.16
N LYS A 86 5.13 -17.96 -0.62
CA LYS A 86 5.99 -17.51 -1.72
C LYS A 86 7.39 -17.13 -1.23
N TYR A 87 7.48 -16.35 -0.15
CA TYR A 87 8.76 -15.91 0.41
C TYR A 87 9.64 -17.09 0.84
N ILE A 88 9.06 -18.08 1.52
CA ILE A 88 9.78 -19.28 1.96
C ILE A 88 10.32 -20.06 0.75
N LEU A 89 9.49 -20.25 -0.29
CA LEU A 89 9.91 -20.98 -1.50
C LEU A 89 10.97 -20.22 -2.31
N GLU A 90 10.95 -18.89 -2.33
CA GLU A 90 12.04 -18.09 -2.94
C GLU A 90 13.38 -18.28 -2.21
N LYS A 91 13.36 -18.49 -0.89
CA LYS A 91 14.56 -18.75 -0.07
C LYS A 91 15.01 -20.21 -0.09
N LYS A 92 14.07 -21.14 -0.29
CA LYS A 92 14.26 -22.60 -0.25
C LYS A 92 13.60 -23.26 -1.49
N PRO A 93 14.12 -22.99 -2.70
CA PRO A 93 13.50 -23.46 -3.94
C PRO A 93 13.44 -25.00 -4.06
N GLU A 94 14.29 -25.72 -3.33
CA GLU A 94 14.25 -27.18 -3.25
C GLU A 94 12.92 -27.73 -2.68
N LEU A 95 12.18 -26.92 -1.92
CA LEU A 95 10.88 -27.26 -1.34
C LEU A 95 9.70 -27.02 -2.30
N ASP A 96 9.98 -26.49 -3.49
CA ASP A 96 9.00 -26.23 -4.56
C ASP A 96 8.65 -27.50 -5.38
N SER A 97 9.25 -28.64 -5.02
CA SER A 97 9.16 -29.92 -5.75
C SER A 97 7.74 -30.47 -5.98
N LYS A 98 6.73 -29.95 -5.28
CA LYS A 98 5.33 -30.38 -5.43
C LYS A 98 4.49 -29.52 -6.39
N ASN A 99 5.09 -28.52 -7.07
CA ASN A 99 4.51 -27.79 -8.20
C ASN A 99 3.04 -27.37 -7.96
N PHE A 100 2.80 -26.71 -6.82
CA PHE A 100 1.45 -26.32 -6.44
C PHE A 100 1.07 -25.05 -7.20
N GLY A 101 -0.01 -25.16 -7.99
CA GLY A 101 -0.45 -24.18 -8.97
C GLY A 101 -0.38 -22.73 -8.48
N TYR A 102 0.19 -21.88 -9.32
CA TYR A 102 0.38 -20.45 -9.12
C TYR A 102 -0.86 -19.79 -8.49
N PHE A 103 -0.73 -19.36 -7.23
CA PHE A 103 -1.78 -18.62 -6.55
C PHE A 103 -2.15 -17.36 -7.34
N LYS A 104 -3.45 -17.11 -7.46
CA LYS A 104 -4.03 -16.06 -8.30
C LYS A 104 -3.74 -14.67 -7.71
N HIS A 105 -2.59 -14.11 -8.07
CA HIS A 105 -2.25 -12.68 -8.10
C HIS A 105 -2.72 -11.85 -6.88
N GLY A 106 -2.35 -12.32 -5.68
CA GLY A 106 -2.39 -11.53 -4.47
C GLY A 106 -1.11 -10.76 -4.22
N TYR A 107 -1.12 -9.44 -4.43
CA TYR A 107 0.04 -8.56 -4.24
C TYR A 107 0.28 -8.19 -2.76
N TYR A 108 0.09 -9.11 -1.80
CA TYR A 108 0.46 -8.80 -0.42
C TYR A 108 1.97 -8.80 -0.30
N LYS A 109 2.52 -7.69 0.20
CA LYS A 109 3.92 -7.60 0.54
C LYS A 109 4.06 -7.75 2.04
N LEU A 110 4.85 -8.74 2.46
CA LEU A 110 5.17 -8.96 3.87
C LEU A 110 5.81 -7.71 4.47
N SER A 111 5.42 -7.38 5.70
CA SER A 111 6.06 -6.30 6.46
C SER A 111 7.52 -6.66 6.78
N PRO A 112 8.39 -5.68 7.09
CA PRO A 112 9.76 -5.96 7.53
C PRO A 112 9.82 -6.89 8.74
N GLU A 113 8.87 -6.76 9.67
CA GLU A 113 8.74 -7.64 10.84
C GLU A 113 8.39 -9.07 10.42
N GLU A 114 7.38 -9.25 9.56
CA GLU A 114 7.01 -10.58 9.04
C GLU A 114 8.16 -11.24 8.28
N ILE A 115 8.92 -10.46 7.51
CA ILE A 115 10.13 -10.92 6.83
C ILE A 115 11.19 -11.35 7.84
N THR A 116 11.46 -10.54 8.86
CA THR A 116 12.47 -10.82 9.89
C THR A 116 12.12 -12.09 10.67
N GLU A 117 10.85 -12.25 11.05
CA GLU A 117 10.34 -13.44 11.73
C GLU A 117 10.51 -14.69 10.87
N LEU A 118 10.17 -14.60 9.57
CA LEU A 118 10.35 -15.71 8.64
C LEU A 118 11.83 -16.04 8.40
N ASP A 119 12.69 -15.04 8.24
CA ASP A 119 14.12 -15.27 8.08
C ASP A 119 14.70 -15.99 9.31
N GLN A 120 14.38 -15.51 10.52
CA GLN A 120 14.78 -16.18 11.77
C GLN A 120 14.26 -17.62 11.85
N TYR A 121 13.00 -17.85 11.45
CA TYR A 121 12.42 -19.18 11.44
C TYR A 121 13.11 -20.10 10.44
N ILE A 122 13.35 -19.63 9.20
CA ILE A 122 14.02 -20.39 8.13
C ILE A 122 15.46 -20.74 8.53
N GLU A 123 16.17 -19.83 9.20
CA GLU A 123 17.54 -20.05 9.64
C GLU A 123 17.65 -21.01 10.83
N SER A 124 16.66 -20.98 11.74
CA SER A 124 16.67 -21.80 12.97
C SER A 124 15.99 -23.15 12.83
N SER A 125 15.26 -23.40 11.74
CA SER A 125 14.46 -24.62 11.55
C SER A 125 15.12 -25.62 10.60
N SER A 126 14.87 -26.91 10.84
CA SER A 126 15.21 -27.99 9.90
C SER A 126 14.30 -27.95 8.66
N THR A 127 14.73 -28.62 7.59
CA THR A 127 13.94 -28.73 6.36
C THR A 127 12.56 -29.32 6.61
N GLU A 128 12.46 -30.38 7.43
CA GLU A 128 11.19 -31.02 7.77
C GLU A 128 10.26 -30.08 8.54
N GLN A 129 10.81 -29.23 9.41
CA GLN A 129 10.03 -28.23 10.14
C GLN A 129 9.46 -27.17 9.19
N ILE A 130 10.27 -26.70 8.23
CA ILE A 130 9.84 -25.73 7.21
C ILE A 130 8.77 -26.34 6.30
N GLU A 131 8.92 -27.61 5.89
CA GLU A 131 7.90 -28.32 5.11
C GLU A 131 6.58 -28.48 5.88
N SER A 132 6.66 -28.84 7.16
CA SER A 132 5.48 -28.94 8.04
C SER A 132 4.75 -27.59 8.14
N TYR A 133 5.50 -26.50 8.31
CA TYR A 133 4.94 -25.15 8.36
C TYR A 133 4.29 -24.74 7.04
N LEU A 134 4.93 -25.02 5.91
CA LEU A 134 4.34 -24.79 4.58
C LEU A 134 3.02 -25.57 4.41
N ASP A 135 2.95 -26.80 4.89
CA ASP A 135 1.73 -27.62 4.82
C ASP A 135 0.62 -27.07 5.73
N GLU A 136 0.95 -26.52 6.91
CA GLU A 136 -0.01 -25.82 7.76
C GLU A 136 -0.57 -24.56 7.09
N LEU A 137 0.30 -23.72 6.52
CA LEU A 137 -0.10 -22.52 5.78
C LEU A 137 -1.00 -22.87 4.59
N ARG A 138 -0.69 -23.94 3.85
CA ARG A 138 -1.53 -24.42 2.74
C ARG A 138 -2.91 -24.87 3.22
N LYS A 139 -2.99 -25.61 4.34
CA LYS A 139 -4.28 -26.04 4.93
C LYS A 139 -5.15 -24.85 5.32
N LEU A 140 -4.56 -23.76 5.80
CA LEU A 140 -5.30 -22.55 6.14
C LEU A 140 -5.98 -21.94 4.91
N ILE A 141 -5.26 -21.82 3.78
CA ILE A 141 -5.85 -21.35 2.51
C ILE A 141 -6.98 -22.27 2.06
N MET A 142 -6.77 -23.58 2.06
CA MET A 142 -7.80 -24.54 1.62
C MET A 142 -9.06 -24.50 2.48
N LYS A 143 -8.91 -24.34 3.80
CA LYS A 143 -10.04 -24.22 4.74
C LYS A 143 -10.85 -22.94 4.52
N ASN A 144 -10.20 -21.86 4.12
CA ASN A 144 -10.86 -20.58 3.83
C ASN A 144 -11.59 -20.59 2.48
N GLN A 145 -11.13 -21.39 1.52
CA GLN A 145 -11.83 -21.62 0.26
C GLN A 145 -13.13 -22.42 0.42
N ASP A 146 -13.19 -23.40 1.34
CA ASP A 146 -14.39 -24.18 1.63
C ASP A 146 -15.56 -23.35 2.24
N ILE A 147 -15.27 -22.13 2.73
CA ILE A 147 -16.29 -21.22 3.33
C ILE A 147 -16.81 -20.20 2.30
N SER A 148 -16.11 -19.98 1.18
CA SER A 148 -16.44 -18.94 0.19
C SER A 148 -17.33 -19.40 -0.98
N GLU A 149 -17.56 -20.70 -1.17
CA GLU A 149 -18.49 -21.21 -2.22
C GLU A 149 -19.97 -20.86 -1.98
N VAL A 150 -20.33 -20.15 -0.90
CA VAL A 150 -21.73 -19.73 -0.62
C VAL A 150 -21.97 -18.21 -0.78
N LYS A 151 -20.98 -17.39 -1.16
CA LYS A 151 -21.24 -15.95 -1.41
C LYS A 151 -20.46 -15.34 -2.57
N GLU A 152 -20.69 -15.85 -3.78
CA GLU A 152 -20.62 -15.00 -4.98
C GLU A 152 -22.05 -14.72 -5.47
N ASN A 153 -22.68 -13.68 -4.92
CA ASN A 153 -23.74 -12.96 -5.59
C ASN A 153 -23.26 -11.53 -5.80
N GLU A 154 -23.09 -11.21 -7.08
CA GLU A 154 -23.33 -9.92 -7.73
C GLU A 154 -22.78 -8.65 -7.05
N ASP A 155 -21.65 -8.14 -7.58
CA ASP A 155 -21.60 -6.79 -8.15
C ASP A 155 -20.20 -6.47 -8.70
N THR A 156 -19.93 -6.98 -9.91
CA THR A 156 -18.87 -6.43 -10.75
C THR A 156 -19.39 -5.16 -11.43
N VAL A 157 -19.35 -4.03 -10.72
CA VAL A 157 -19.57 -2.72 -11.34
C VAL A 157 -18.33 -2.38 -12.17
N GLY A 158 -18.41 -2.70 -13.46
CA GLY A 158 -17.43 -2.31 -14.47
C GLY A 158 -17.36 -0.79 -14.62
N TYR A 159 -16.19 -0.22 -14.36
CA TYR A 159 -15.88 1.13 -14.82
C TYR A 159 -15.65 1.10 -16.33
N LYS A 160 -16.71 1.39 -17.09
CA LYS A 160 -16.58 1.89 -18.47
C LYS A 160 -15.96 3.29 -18.40
N ILE A 161 -14.78 3.45 -18.99
CA ILE A 161 -14.21 4.76 -19.27
C ILE A 161 -14.99 5.35 -20.44
N SER A 162 -15.92 6.26 -20.16
CA SER A 162 -16.49 7.16 -21.17
C SER A 162 -15.78 8.50 -21.07
N ASP A 163 -15.09 8.89 -22.14
CA ASP A 163 -14.64 10.28 -22.36
C ASP A 163 -15.81 11.26 -22.19
N PRO A 164 -15.55 12.45 -21.60
CA PRO A 164 -16.32 13.61 -22.01
C PRO A 164 -15.41 14.77 -22.42
N LYS A 165 -15.65 15.21 -23.65
CA LYS A 165 -15.27 16.52 -24.19
C LYS A 165 -15.79 17.66 -23.32
N GLU A 166 -15.10 18.79 -23.44
CA GLU A 166 -15.38 20.12 -22.90
C GLU A 166 -16.86 20.51 -22.75
N ASP A 167 -17.19 21.14 -21.61
CA ASP A 167 -18.08 22.31 -21.65
C ASP A 167 -17.80 23.30 -20.50
N LYS A 168 -17.64 24.57 -20.87
CA LYS A 168 -17.38 25.70 -19.95
C LYS A 168 -18.62 26.03 -19.14
N LYS A 169 -18.57 25.80 -17.82
CA LYS A 169 -19.28 26.61 -16.82
C LYS A 169 -18.33 26.87 -15.66
N ILE A 170 -17.94 28.13 -15.50
CA ILE A 170 -17.27 28.65 -14.31
C ILE A 170 -18.17 28.29 -13.11
N ARG A 171 -17.78 27.25 -12.37
CA ARG A 171 -18.38 26.89 -11.08
C ARG A 171 -17.32 27.19 -10.03
N THR A 172 -17.72 28.00 -9.07
CA THR A 172 -16.97 28.35 -7.87
C THR A 172 -16.52 27.07 -7.15
N ILE A 173 -15.22 26.77 -7.20
CA ILE A 173 -14.61 25.68 -6.43
C ILE A 173 -14.11 26.28 -5.12
N ALA A 174 -14.97 26.24 -4.10
CA ALA A 174 -14.62 26.66 -2.73
C ALA A 174 -15.31 25.75 -1.70
N ALA A 175 -15.31 24.44 -1.94
CA ALA A 175 -15.73 23.45 -0.95
C ALA A 175 -14.89 22.18 -1.18
N HIS A 176 -14.15 21.75 -0.14
CA HIS A 176 -13.24 20.58 -0.06
C HIS A 176 -11.72 20.87 -0.21
N ILE A 177 -11.17 21.88 0.49
CA ILE A 177 -9.71 22.03 0.66
C ILE A 177 -9.26 21.80 2.13
N ASP A 178 -10.18 21.70 3.10
CA ASP A 178 -9.80 21.88 4.51
C ASP A 178 -9.24 20.64 5.23
N ASP A 179 -9.45 19.41 4.72
CA ASP A 179 -9.09 18.19 5.48
C ASP A 179 -7.77 17.53 5.05
N ASP A 180 -7.23 17.85 3.87
CA ASP A 180 -6.05 17.18 3.28
C ASP A 180 -4.83 18.10 3.12
N VAL A 181 -4.94 19.35 3.55
CA VAL A 181 -3.80 20.28 3.61
C VAL A 181 -3.17 20.15 4.99
N THR A 182 -1.93 19.64 5.05
CA THR A 182 -1.21 19.63 6.32
C THR A 182 -0.93 21.06 6.80
N GLU A 183 -0.84 21.28 8.12
CA GLU A 183 -0.52 22.61 8.68
C GLU A 183 0.77 23.21 8.07
N GLU A 184 1.70 22.37 7.65
CA GLU A 184 2.94 22.77 7.00
C GLU A 184 2.73 23.15 5.53
N GLU A 185 1.91 22.42 4.78
CA GLU A 185 1.53 22.81 3.42
C GLU A 185 0.71 24.10 3.41
N LEU A 186 -0.17 24.27 4.41
CA LEU A 186 -0.87 25.54 4.63
C LEU A 186 0.14 26.66 4.90
N LYS A 187 1.12 26.42 5.78
CA LYS A 187 2.17 27.39 6.09
C LYS A 187 3.03 27.74 4.88
N ASP A 188 3.39 26.77 4.06
CA ASP A 188 4.16 27.00 2.83
C ASP A 188 3.37 27.79 1.78
N ILE A 189 2.08 27.49 1.63
CA ILE A 189 1.15 28.26 0.80
C ILE A 189 1.09 29.71 1.31
N MET A 190 0.94 29.91 2.62
CA MET A 190 0.88 31.24 3.23
C MET A 190 2.18 32.03 3.03
N ASN A 191 3.33 31.40 3.24
CA ASN A 191 4.65 32.01 3.01
C ASN A 191 4.82 32.42 1.55
N TYR A 192 4.37 31.60 0.61
CA TYR A 192 4.45 31.90 -0.82
C TYR A 192 3.52 33.05 -1.23
N ILE A 193 2.32 33.12 -0.66
CA ILE A 193 1.38 34.24 -0.87
C ILE A 193 1.98 35.56 -0.36
N GLU A 194 2.62 35.55 0.82
CA GLU A 194 3.31 36.74 1.35
C GLU A 194 4.47 37.17 0.45
N PHE A 195 5.28 36.23 -0.02
CA PHE A 195 6.35 36.50 -0.98
C PHE A 195 5.83 37.18 -2.26
N LEU A 196 4.74 36.66 -2.84
CA LEU A 196 4.12 37.24 -4.03
C LEU A 196 3.53 38.63 -3.77
N LYS A 197 2.93 38.86 -2.60
CA LYS A 197 2.41 40.17 -2.19
C LYS A 197 3.52 41.21 -2.06
N ASN A 198 4.67 40.83 -1.52
CA ASN A 198 5.82 41.74 -1.36
C ASN A 198 6.52 42.05 -2.69
N LYS A 199 6.45 41.15 -3.68
CA LYS A 199 7.05 41.36 -5.01
C LYS A 199 6.19 42.22 -5.96
N ARG A 200 4.93 42.49 -5.59
CA ARG A 200 3.97 43.33 -6.36
C ARG A 200 3.81 44.75 -5.77
N LYS A 201 4.56 45.10 -4.72
CA LYS A 201 4.77 46.47 -4.24
C LYS A 201 6.09 47.00 -4.77
#